data_AF-A0A0M0BGW4-F1
#
_entry.id   AF-A0A0M0BGW4-F1
#
_cell.length_a   1.000
_cell.length_b   1.000
_cell.length_c   1.000
_cell.angle_alpha   90.00
_cell.angle_beta   90.00
_cell.angle_gamma   90.00
#
_symmetry.space_group_name_H-M   'P 1'
#
loop_
_entity.id
_entity.type
_entity.pdbx_description
1 polymer ?
#
loop_
_entity_poly.entity_id
_entity_poly.type
_entity_poly.pdbx_seq_one_letter_code
_entity_poly.pdbx_strand_id
1 'polypeptide(L)' 'GDAETGDRRSAVQVLHDEFNVKVFSILDAATIFKLVKATLPPDVRQCWIDYYATYGSVTLL' A
#
# COMPACT_ATOMS: atom_id res chain seq x y z
N GLY A 1 15.63 11.95 8.64
CA GLY A 1 15.36 10.53 8.34
C GLY A 1 14.71 10.00 9.58
N ASP A 2 13.40 9.78 9.51
CA ASP A 2 12.58 9.44 10.66
C ASP A 2 11.71 8.26 10.25
N ALA A 3 12.31 7.09 10.30
CA ALA A 3 11.66 5.81 10.05
C ALA A 3 11.57 5.05 11.38
N GLU A 4 11.11 5.74 12.42
CA GLU A 4 10.85 5.10 13.71
C GLU A 4 9.45 4.51 13.69
N THR A 5 9.40 3.21 13.39
CA THR A 5 8.21 2.34 13.42
C THR A 5 7.13 2.72 12.40
N GLY A 6 7.28 2.26 11.16
CA GLY A 6 6.24 2.38 10.15
C GLY A 6 4.95 1.73 10.64
N ASP A 7 3.93 2.56 10.90
CA ASP A 7 2.59 2.10 11.21
C ASP A 7 2.13 1.18 10.07
N ARG A 8 1.84 -0.08 10.39
CA ARG A 8 1.41 -1.09 9.40
C ARG A 8 -0.01 -0.85 8.92
N ARG A 9 -0.70 0.17 9.43
CA ARG A 9 -2.03 0.57 9.00
C ARG A 9 -1.95 1.41 7.73
N SER A 10 -2.88 1.17 6.81
CA SER A 10 -3.13 2.08 5.69
C SER A 10 -3.61 3.45 6.20
N ALA A 11 -3.45 4.48 5.37
CA ALA A 11 -4.03 5.79 5.64
C ALA A 11 -5.56 5.72 5.89
N VAL A 12 -6.26 4.80 5.22
CA VAL A 12 -7.70 4.57 5.43
C VAL A 12 -7.98 4.07 6.85
N GLN A 13 -7.18 3.11 7.34
CA GLN A 13 -7.31 2.57 8.69
C GLN A 13 -6.98 3.64 9.74
N VAL A 14 -5.89 4.40 9.55
CA VAL A 14 -5.53 5.49 10.47
C VAL A 14 -6.67 6.51 10.57
N LEU A 15 -7.22 6.96 9.44
CA LEU A 15 -8.30 7.94 9.43
C LEU A 15 -9.60 7.41 10.05
N HIS A 16 -9.91 6.14 9.82
CA HIS A 16 -11.05 5.50 10.45
C HIS A 16 -10.90 5.41 11.97
N ASP A 17 -9.73 4.96 12.44
CA ASP A 17 -9.48 4.75 13.87
C ASP A 17 -9.42 6.08 14.64
N GLU A 18 -8.79 7.11 14.07
CA GLU A 18 -8.58 8.39 14.76
C GLU A 18 -9.80 9.31 14.72
N PHE A 19 -10.53 9.32 13.60
CA PHE A 19 -11.62 10.29 13.38
C PHE A 19 -13.01 9.63 13.34
N ASN A 20 -13.09 8.30 13.45
CA ASN A 20 -14.33 7.53 13.32
C ASN A 20 -15.09 7.86 12.02
N VAL A 21 -14.34 8.14 10.95
CA VAL A 21 -14.88 8.44 9.62
C VAL A 21 -14.65 7.27 8.67
N LYS A 22 -15.65 6.99 7.85
CA LYS A 22 -15.52 5.95 6.84
C LYS A 22 -14.88 6.53 5.58
N VAL A 23 -13.66 6.10 5.26
CA VAL A 23 -12.96 6.49 4.03
C VAL A 23 -13.21 5.44 2.96
N PHE A 24 -13.63 5.89 1.78
CA PHE A 24 -13.84 5.03 0.62
C PHE A 24 -12.81 5.38 -0.46
N SER A 25 -11.80 4.53 -0.60
CA SER A 25 -10.84 4.65 -1.69
C SER A 25 -11.49 4.23 -3.01
N ILE A 26 -11.25 5.00 -4.07
CA ILE A 26 -11.69 4.64 -5.43
C ILE A 26 -10.94 3.37 -5.89
N LEU A 27 -9.64 3.30 -5.60
CA LEU A 27 -8.79 2.13 -5.84
C LEU A 27 -7.82 1.96 -4.66
N ASP A 28 -7.54 0.71 -4.30
CA ASP A 28 -6.46 0.36 -3.38
C ASP A 28 -5.16 0.02 -4.12
N ALA A 29 -4.05 0.00 -3.39
CA ALA A 29 -2.73 -0.29 -3.95
C ALA A 29 -2.65 -1.66 -4.63
N ALA A 30 -3.33 -2.68 -4.09
CA ALA A 30 -3.35 -4.02 -4.68
C ALA A 30 -4.07 -4.04 -6.03
N THR A 31 -5.15 -3.28 -6.16
CA THR A 31 -5.93 -3.13 -7.40
C THR A 31 -5.12 -2.37 -8.44
N ILE A 32 -4.48 -1.26 -8.06
CA ILE A 32 -3.59 -0.51 -8.96
C ILE A 32 -2.46 -1.43 -9.46
N PHE A 33 -1.80 -2.16 -8.56
CA PHE A 33 -0.72 -3.08 -8.93
C PHE A 33 -1.20 -4.16 -9.90
N LYS A 34 -2.36 -4.76 -9.68
CA LYS A 34 -2.95 -5.75 -10.61
C LYS A 34 -3.17 -5.17 -12.02
N LEU A 35 -3.58 -3.91 -12.13
CA LEU A 35 -3.82 -3.26 -13.42
C LEU A 35 -2.52 -2.99 -14.19
N VAL A 36 -1.42 -2.66 -13.51
CA VAL A 36 -0.18 -2.22 -14.16
C VAL A 36 0.92 -3.28 -14.17
N LYS A 37 0.87 -4.33 -13.34
CA LYS A 37 2.00 -5.26 -13.15
C LYS A 37 2.46 -5.98 -14.42
N ALA A 38 1.58 -6.13 -15.42
CA ALA A 38 1.90 -6.75 -16.69
C ALA A 38 2.73 -5.83 -17.61
N THR A 39 2.58 -4.50 -17.46
CA THR A 39 3.27 -3.50 -18.29
C THR A 39 4.54 -2.97 -17.61
N LEU A 40 4.73 -3.25 -16.32
CA LEU A 40 5.91 -2.85 -15.59
C LEU A 40 7.13 -3.72 -15.96
N PRO A 41 8.31 -3.10 -16.12
CA PRO A 41 9.57 -3.82 -16.14
C PRO A 41 9.73 -4.74 -14.91
N PRO A 42 10.40 -5.90 -15.04
CA PRO A 42 10.51 -6.87 -13.95
C PRO A 42 11.13 -6.32 -12.66
N ASP A 43 12.13 -5.47 -12.77
CA ASP A 43 12.80 -4.78 -11.66
C ASP A 43 11.86 -3.81 -10.95
N VAL A 44 11.12 -2.97 -11.69
CA VAL A 44 10.13 -2.05 -11.12
C VAL A 44 9.01 -2.81 -10.41
N ARG A 45 8.56 -3.92 -10.99
CA ARG A 45 7.58 -4.81 -10.36
C ARG A 45 8.10 -5.38 -9.04
N GLN A 46 9.37 -5.76 -8.99
CA GLN A 46 10.00 -6.26 -7.75
C GLN A 46 10.09 -5.16 -6.69
N CYS A 47 10.46 -3.92 -7.05
CA CYS A 47 10.48 -2.80 -6.12
C CYS A 47 9.12 -2.56 -5.45
N TRP A 48 8.02 -2.72 -6.20
CA TRP A 48 6.67 -2.63 -5.64
C TRP A 48 6.41 -3.74 -4.61
N ILE A 49 6.75 -4.99 -4.94
CA ILE A 49 6.58 -6.13 -4.02
C ILE A 49 7.37 -5.89 -2.74
N ASP A 50 8.64 -5.50 -2.85
CA ASP A 50 9.53 -5.30 -1.71
C ASP A 50 9.06 -4.15 -0.81
N TYR A 51 8.63 -3.04 -1.43
CA TYR A 51 8.12 -1.88 -0.71
C TYR A 51 6.87 -2.23 0.11
N TYR A 52 5.87 -2.88 -0.51
CA TYR A 52 4.64 -3.25 0.18
C TYR A 52 4.80 -4.43 1.14
N ALA A 53 5.80 -5.30 0.94
CA ALA A 53 6.16 -6.32 1.93
C ALA A 53 6.73 -5.69 3.22
N THR A 54 7.47 -4.58 3.09
CA THR A 54 8.13 -3.92 4.21
C THR A 54 7.21 -2.92 4.93
N TYR A 55 6.50 -2.09 4.15
CA TYR A 55 5.74 -0.94 4.66
C TYR A 55 4.24 -1.03 4.41
N GLY A 56 3.81 -1.96 3.55
CA GLY A 56 2.41 -2.08 3.17
C GLY A 56 1.56 -2.69 4.28
N SER A 57 0.32 -2.24 4.33
CA SER A 57 -0.78 -2.90 5.04
C SER A 57 -1.37 -4.07 4.25
N VAL A 58 -0.91 -4.27 3.01
CA VAL A 58 -1.38 -5.28 2.07
C VAL A 58 -0.20 -6.02 1.46
N THR A 59 -0.36 -7.32 1.25
CA THR A 59 0.61 -8.14 0.50
C THR A 59 0.24 -8.13 -0.98
N LEU A 60 1.22 -7.82 -1.83
CA LEU A 60 1.07 -7.88 -3.29
C LEU A 60 1.45 -9.27 -3.80
N LEU A 61 0.61 -9.85 -4.67
CA LEU A 61 0.80 -11.15 -5.34
C LEU A 61 0.81 -11.00 -6.88
#